data_AF-A0A1K0FGY9-F1
#
_entry.id   AF-A0A1K0FGY9-F1
#
_cell.length_a   1.000
_cell.length_b   1.000
_cell.length_c   1.000
_cell.angle_alpha   90.00
_cell.angle_beta   90.00
_cell.angle_gamma   90.00
#
_symmetry.space_group_name_H-M   'P 1'
#
loop_
_entity.id
_entity.type
_entity.pdbx_description
1 polymer ?
#
loop_
_entity_poly.entity_id
_entity_poly.type
_entity_poly.pdbx_seq_one_letter_code
_entity_poly.pdbx_strand_id
1 'polypeptide(L)'
;MTSLAARQAALVAALTSGAPVPPGFDARLVEIARVALLRKRAGEVARQWPELATALGPRWPGAWAGWAATRPTRGSLRDGWDLARDLAGRGALPAAAAAELAAREAAMRYDGRSAPRTRRLPALRRVAGSVALQAGGRVRILRRP
;
A
#
# COMPACT_ATOMS: atom_id res chain seq x y z
N MET A 1 34.52 -3.46 12.07
CA MET A 1 33.98 -2.35 11.25
C MET A 1 32.91 -2.90 10.32
N THR A 2 31.72 -2.30 10.26
CA THR A 2 30.68 -2.72 9.29
C THR A 2 31.12 -2.39 7.86
N SER A 3 30.81 -3.29 6.92
CA SER A 3 31.08 -3.11 5.49
C SER A 3 30.28 -1.94 4.90
N LEU A 4 30.71 -1.40 3.76
CA LEU A 4 29.98 -0.34 3.05
C LEU A 4 28.55 -0.77 2.73
N ALA A 5 28.37 -1.99 2.22
CA ALA A 5 27.06 -2.54 1.90
C ALA A 5 26.14 -2.59 3.12
N ALA A 6 26.65 -2.99 4.30
CA ALA A 6 25.87 -3.00 5.53
C ALA A 6 25.43 -1.58 5.96
N ARG A 7 26.30 -0.58 5.81
CA ARG A 7 25.96 0.82 6.13
C ARG A 7 24.93 1.39 5.16
N GLN A 8 25.05 1.09 3.86
CA GLN A 8 24.06 1.50 2.86
C GLN A 8 22.69 0.86 3.11
N ALA A 9 22.67 -0.44 3.43
CA ALA A 9 21.44 -1.13 3.81
C ALA A 9 20.79 -0.50 5.05
N ALA A 10 21.59 -0.15 6.07
CA ALA A 10 21.09 0.53 7.26
C ALA A 10 20.52 1.93 6.96
N LEU A 11 21.16 2.71 6.08
CA LEU A 11 20.63 4.00 5.64
C LEU A 11 19.30 3.84 4.87
N VAL A 12 19.22 2.86 3.96
CA VAL A 12 17.98 2.56 3.24
C VAL A 12 16.87 2.14 4.22
N ALA A 13 17.20 1.33 5.23
CA ALA A 13 16.25 0.94 6.26
C ALA A 13 15.76 2.15 7.08
N ALA A 14 16.64 3.10 7.41
CA ALA A 14 16.25 4.34 8.09
C ALA A 14 15.29 5.18 7.24
N LEU A 15 15.59 5.33 5.94
CA LEU A 15 14.77 6.12 5.00
C LEU A 15 13.42 5.47 4.66
N THR A 16 13.32 4.14 4.70
CA THR A 16 12.13 3.43 4.18
C THR A 16 11.28 2.75 5.24
N SER A 17 11.85 2.43 6.40
CA SER A 17 11.20 1.63 7.45
C SER A 17 11.36 2.19 8.86
N GLY A 18 11.94 3.39 9.02
CA GLY A 18 12.08 4.04 10.32
C GLY A 18 13.14 3.41 11.22
N ALA A 19 14.09 2.66 10.64
CA ALA A 19 15.23 2.14 11.40
C ALA A 19 16.12 3.29 11.93
N PRO A 20 16.94 3.05 12.97
CA PRO A 20 17.86 4.06 13.49
C PRO A 20 18.80 4.61 12.41
N VAL A 21 19.10 5.91 12.48
CA VAL A 21 20.06 6.56 11.59
C VAL A 21 21.45 6.00 11.88
N PRO A 22 22.18 5.47 10.85
CA PRO A 22 23.53 4.97 11.06
C PRO A 22 24.49 6.10 11.51
N PRO A 23 25.52 5.80 12.31
CA PRO A 23 26.52 6.79 12.71
C PRO A 23 27.17 7.48 11.50
N GLY A 24 27.45 8.78 11.64
CA GLY A 24 28.08 9.59 10.59
C GLY A 24 27.11 10.25 9.60
N PHE A 25 25.80 10.01 9.72
CA PHE A 25 24.77 10.74 8.97
C PHE A 25 24.11 11.82 9.85
N ASP A 26 23.80 12.96 9.23
CA ASP A 26 22.98 14.00 9.86
C ASP A 26 21.53 13.50 9.99
N ALA A 27 21.08 13.29 11.23
CA ALA A 27 19.75 12.77 11.52
C ALA A 27 18.62 13.66 11.01
N ARG A 28 18.81 14.99 10.99
CA ARG A 28 17.82 15.94 10.49
C ARG A 28 17.71 15.85 8.97
N LEU A 29 18.82 15.76 8.25
CA LEU A 29 18.81 15.58 6.79
C LEU A 29 18.19 14.23 6.39
N VAL A 30 18.49 13.17 7.13
CA VAL A 30 17.87 11.85 6.91
C VAL A 30 16.36 11.91 7.14
N GLU A 31 15.90 12.61 8.18
CA GLU A 31 14.46 12.76 8.43
C GLU A 31 13.76 13.55 7.32
N ILE A 32 14.37 14.64 6.83
CA ILE A 32 13.83 15.40 5.68
C ILE A 32 13.69 14.49 4.46
N ALA A 33 14.72 13.69 4.16
CA ALA A 33 14.69 12.74 3.05
C ALA A 33 13.63 11.65 3.26
N ARG A 34 13.47 11.13 4.48
CA ARG A 34 12.44 10.15 4.84
C ARG A 34 11.03 10.70 4.58
N VAL A 35 10.75 11.92 5.02
CA VAL A 35 9.44 12.58 4.80
C VAL A 35 9.21 12.84 3.31
N ALA A 36 10.21 13.31 2.58
CA ALA A 36 10.10 13.51 1.13
C ALA A 36 9.81 12.20 0.39
N LEU A 37 10.46 11.10 0.78
CA LEU A 37 10.24 9.78 0.20
C LEU A 37 8.84 9.23 0.53
N LEU A 38 8.36 9.42 1.76
CA LEU A 38 6.99 9.06 2.13
C LEU A 38 5.97 9.79 1.27
N ARG A 39 6.14 11.10 1.04
CA ARG A 39 5.27 11.89 0.16
C ARG A 39 5.32 11.40 -1.29
N LYS A 40 6.51 11.12 -1.82
CA LYS A 40 6.69 10.56 -3.17
C LYS A 40 5.93 9.24 -3.32
N ARG A 41 6.12 8.31 -2.36
CA ARG A 41 5.43 7.02 -2.37
C ARG A 41 3.91 7.17 -2.28
N ALA A 42 3.42 8.14 -1.51
CA ALA A 42 1.99 8.45 -1.45
C ALA A 42 1.42 8.77 -2.84
N GLY A 43 2.12 9.57 -3.63
CA GLY A 43 1.72 9.90 -5.01
C GLY A 43 1.78 8.68 -5.94
N GLU A 44 2.79 7.82 -5.82
CA GLU A 44 2.89 6.61 -6.62
C GLU A 44 1.80 5.59 -6.29
N VAL A 45 1.47 5.42 -5.00
CA VAL A 45 0.38 4.55 -4.57
C VAL A 45 -0.97 5.13 -4.98
N ALA A 46 -1.19 6.44 -4.85
CA ALA A 46 -2.43 7.07 -5.30
C ALA A 46 -2.69 6.87 -6.79
N ARG A 47 -1.65 6.93 -7.64
CA ARG A 47 -1.78 6.60 -9.07
C ARG A 47 -2.13 5.14 -9.31
N GLN A 48 -1.61 4.24 -8.49
CA GLN A 48 -1.90 2.81 -8.58
C GLN A 48 -3.23 2.42 -7.93
N TRP A 49 -3.75 3.19 -6.98
CA TRP A 49 -4.96 2.94 -6.19
C TRP A 49 -5.83 4.21 -6.11
N PRO A 50 -6.39 4.66 -7.24
CA PRO A 50 -7.04 5.96 -7.34
C PRO A 50 -8.32 6.08 -6.50
N GLU A 51 -9.12 5.02 -6.39
CA GLU A 51 -10.36 5.06 -5.57
C GLU A 51 -10.02 5.10 -4.08
N LEU A 52 -8.99 4.35 -3.65
CA LEU A 52 -8.49 4.42 -2.28
C LEU A 52 -8.04 5.83 -1.90
N ALA A 53 -7.19 6.45 -2.71
CA ALA A 53 -6.67 7.79 -2.44
C ALA A 53 -7.80 8.84 -2.49
N THR A 54 -8.67 8.78 -3.49
CA THR A 54 -9.79 9.70 -3.66
C THR A 54 -10.79 9.61 -2.50
N ALA A 55 -11.13 8.39 -2.06
CA ALA A 55 -12.09 8.20 -0.98
C ALA A 55 -11.55 8.62 0.40
N LEU A 56 -10.23 8.62 0.59
CA LEU A 56 -9.60 9.19 1.79
C LEU A 56 -9.45 10.72 1.69
N GLY A 57 -9.37 11.26 0.47
CA GLY A 57 -9.37 12.70 0.20
C GLY A 57 -8.26 13.42 0.97
N PRO A 58 -8.56 14.51 1.70
CA PRO A 58 -7.57 15.23 2.50
C PRO A 58 -6.85 14.38 3.55
N ARG A 59 -7.43 13.26 3.98
CA ARG A 59 -6.82 12.33 4.95
C ARG A 59 -5.77 11.41 4.32
N TRP A 60 -5.68 11.35 2.99
CA TRP A 60 -4.77 10.46 2.27
C TRP A 60 -3.31 10.55 2.74
N PRO A 61 -2.66 11.74 2.80
CA PRO A 61 -1.26 11.82 3.20
C PRO A 61 -1.02 11.31 4.63
N GLY A 62 -1.93 11.60 5.55
CA GLY A 62 -1.85 11.16 6.95
C GLY A 62 -2.06 9.66 7.11
N ALA A 63 -3.08 9.10 6.45
CA ALA A 63 -3.35 7.66 6.46
C ALA A 63 -2.19 6.87 5.86
N TRP A 64 -1.66 7.33 4.72
CA TRP A 64 -0.49 6.75 4.09
C TRP A 64 0.75 6.84 4.99
N ALA A 65 1.09 8.04 5.49
CA ALA A 65 2.29 8.23 6.29
C ALA A 65 2.24 7.40 7.59
N GLY A 66 1.11 7.37 8.29
CA GLY A 66 0.94 6.58 9.51
C GLY A 66 1.11 5.08 9.27
N TRP A 67 0.64 4.57 8.14
CA TRP A 67 0.81 3.16 7.76
C TRP A 67 2.23 2.87 7.26
N ALA A 68 2.79 3.71 6.39
CA ALA A 68 4.04 3.43 5.68
C ALA A 68 5.32 3.77 6.48
N ALA A 69 5.24 4.64 7.49
CA ALA A 69 6.42 5.18 8.19
C ALA A 69 7.37 4.11 8.75
N THR A 70 6.85 2.95 9.12
CA THR A 70 7.62 1.85 9.73
C THR A 70 7.67 0.60 8.85
N ARG A 71 7.34 0.72 7.56
CA ARG A 71 7.19 -0.42 6.64
C ARG A 71 8.03 -0.22 5.39
N PRO A 72 8.98 -1.14 5.08
CA PRO A 72 9.70 -1.09 3.83
C PRO A 72 8.72 -1.21 2.66
N THR A 73 9.02 -0.50 1.57
CA THR A 73 8.19 -0.56 0.36
C THR A 73 8.23 -1.96 -0.27
N ARG A 74 7.07 -2.45 -0.70
CA ARG A 74 6.94 -3.63 -1.56
C ARG A 74 6.59 -3.24 -3.00
N GLY A 75 6.63 -1.95 -3.31
CA GLY A 75 6.14 -1.37 -4.56
C GLY A 75 4.67 -0.97 -4.48
N SER A 76 4.31 0.05 -5.25
CA SER A 76 3.07 0.82 -5.04
C SER A 76 1.79 0.01 -5.16
N LEU A 77 1.79 -1.00 -6.04
CA LEU A 77 0.66 -1.94 -6.17
C LEU A 77 0.41 -2.73 -4.87
N ARG A 78 1.47 -3.30 -4.29
CA ARG A 78 1.39 -4.14 -3.09
C ARG A 78 1.15 -3.29 -1.84
N ASP A 79 1.85 -2.15 -1.73
CA ASP A 79 1.68 -1.23 -0.62
C ASP A 79 0.24 -0.71 -0.50
N GLY A 80 -0.39 -0.30 -1.62
CA GLY A 80 -1.79 0.12 -1.60
C GLY A 80 -2.76 -1.01 -1.26
N TRP A 81 -2.44 -2.24 -1.65
CA TRP A 81 -3.24 -3.42 -1.30
C TRP A 81 -3.22 -3.69 0.20
N ASP A 82 -2.02 -3.69 0.78
CA ASP A 82 -1.82 -3.97 2.20
C ASP A 82 -2.39 -2.84 3.08
N LEU A 83 -2.30 -1.58 2.64
CA LEU A 83 -3.00 -0.46 3.27
C LEU A 83 -4.52 -0.63 3.21
N ALA A 84 -5.09 -0.96 2.05
CA ALA A 84 -6.54 -1.15 1.91
C ALA A 84 -7.05 -2.29 2.82
N ARG A 85 -6.29 -3.39 2.93
CA ARG A 85 -6.59 -4.51 3.85
C ARG A 85 -6.49 -4.10 5.32
N ASP A 86 -5.47 -3.34 5.70
CA ASP A 86 -5.31 -2.83 7.08
C ASP A 86 -6.50 -1.92 7.46
N LEU A 87 -6.90 -1.01 6.58
CA LEU A 87 -8.08 -0.17 6.77
C LEU A 87 -9.37 -0.99 6.83
N ALA A 88 -9.53 -2.02 6.00
CA ALA A 88 -10.71 -2.89 6.03
C ALA A 88 -10.80 -3.66 7.36
N GLY A 89 -9.67 -4.21 7.83
CA GLY A 89 -9.60 -4.94 9.10
C GLY A 89 -9.92 -4.07 10.32
N ARG A 90 -9.66 -2.76 10.24
CA ARG A 90 -10.00 -1.76 11.28
C ARG A 90 -11.39 -1.14 11.10
N GLY A 91 -12.17 -1.55 10.08
CA GLY A 91 -13.47 -0.95 9.76
C GLY A 91 -13.39 0.50 9.27
N ALA A 92 -12.23 0.95 8.80
CA ALA A 92 -11.96 2.33 8.39
C ALA A 92 -11.91 2.53 6.87
N LEU A 93 -12.12 1.47 6.07
CA LEU A 93 -12.05 1.52 4.61
C LEU A 93 -13.34 2.10 4.01
N PRO A 94 -13.29 3.24 3.29
CA PRO A 94 -14.47 3.80 2.62
C PRO A 94 -15.03 2.88 1.52
N ALA A 95 -16.32 3.04 1.22
CA ALA A 95 -17.07 2.24 0.23
C ALA A 95 -16.39 2.11 -1.14
N ALA A 96 -15.96 3.23 -1.74
CA ALA A 96 -15.32 3.26 -3.06
C ALA A 96 -13.97 2.51 -3.04
N ALA A 97 -13.17 2.72 -1.99
CA ALA A 97 -11.91 2.00 -1.79
C ALA A 97 -12.14 0.49 -1.57
N ALA A 98 -13.22 0.12 -0.87
CA ALA A 98 -13.62 -1.27 -0.67
C ALA A 98 -14.04 -1.95 -1.98
N ALA A 99 -14.71 -1.22 -2.88
CA ALA A 99 -15.04 -1.73 -4.21
C ALA A 99 -13.79 -1.95 -5.06
N GLU A 100 -12.82 -1.03 -5.04
CA GLU A 100 -11.53 -1.22 -5.72
C GLU A 100 -10.78 -2.45 -5.17
N LEU A 101 -10.69 -2.60 -3.85
CA LEU A 101 -10.03 -3.75 -3.23
C LEU A 101 -10.74 -5.07 -3.59
N ALA A 102 -12.07 -5.11 -3.52
CA ALA A 102 -12.85 -6.29 -3.91
C ALA A 102 -12.62 -6.65 -5.39
N ALA A 103 -12.61 -5.66 -6.29
CA ALA A 103 -12.38 -5.87 -7.71
C ALA A 103 -11.03 -6.55 -7.97
N ARG A 104 -9.99 -6.02 -7.33
CA ARG A 104 -8.63 -6.54 -7.47
C ARG A 104 -8.49 -7.94 -6.89
N GLU A 105 -9.08 -8.22 -5.73
CA GLU A 105 -9.05 -9.57 -5.14
C GLU A 105 -9.85 -10.60 -5.93
N ALA A 106 -10.86 -10.16 -6.69
CA ALA A 106 -11.61 -11.01 -7.61
C ALA A 106 -10.77 -11.29 -8.87
N ALA A 107 -10.02 -10.32 -9.37
CA ALA A 107 -9.15 -10.47 -10.54
C ALA A 107 -7.83 -11.20 -10.27
N MET A 108 -7.23 -11.00 -9.09
CA MET A 108 -5.88 -11.45 -8.80
C MET A 108 -5.82 -12.14 -7.44
N ARG A 109 -4.83 -13.03 -7.29
CA ARG A 109 -4.43 -13.61 -6.03
C ARG A 109 -3.19 -12.90 -5.52
N TYR A 110 -3.28 -12.36 -4.32
CA TYR A 110 -2.16 -11.76 -3.60
C TYR A 110 -2.13 -12.28 -2.16
N ASP A 111 -1.02 -12.90 -1.78
CA ASP A 111 -0.75 -13.56 -0.50
C ASP A 111 -0.12 -12.63 0.55
N GLY A 112 0.07 -11.34 0.23
CA GLY A 112 0.78 -10.39 1.09
C GLY A 112 2.31 -10.52 1.02
N ARG A 113 2.85 -11.40 0.18
CA ARG A 113 4.29 -11.67 0.08
C ARG A 113 4.82 -11.56 -1.34
N SER A 114 4.26 -12.36 -2.23
CA SER A 114 4.68 -12.55 -3.61
C SER A 114 4.04 -11.51 -4.53
N ALA A 115 4.53 -11.37 -5.76
CA ALA A 115 3.87 -10.54 -6.75
C ALA A 115 2.42 -11.03 -6.99
N PRO A 116 1.42 -10.14 -7.05
CA PRO A 116 0.04 -10.52 -7.37
C PRO A 116 -0.04 -11.26 -8.72
N ARG A 117 -0.84 -12.33 -8.78
CA ARG A 117 -1.02 -13.14 -10.01
C ARG A 117 -2.48 -13.14 -10.46
N THR A 118 -2.72 -13.00 -11.75
CA THR A 118 -4.07 -13.04 -12.34
C THR A 118 -4.74 -14.38 -12.09
N ARG A 119 -6.03 -14.35 -11.73
CA ARG A 119 -6.88 -15.53 -11.58
C ARG A 119 -7.39 -15.98 -12.95
N ARG A 120 -7.37 -17.29 -13.18
CA ARG A 120 -7.90 -17.92 -14.41
C ARG A 120 -9.34 -18.40 -14.28
N LEU A 121 -9.81 -18.63 -13.06
CA LEU A 121 -11.16 -19.09 -12.76
C LEU A 121 -12.01 -17.96 -12.16
N PRO A 122 -13.34 -18.00 -12.38
CA PRO A 122 -14.29 -17.08 -11.76
C PRO A 122 -14.10 -16.97 -10.25
N ALA A 123 -14.30 -15.78 -9.70
CA ALA A 123 -14.18 -15.53 -8.27
C ALA A 123 -15.12 -14.42 -7.79
N LEU A 124 -15.78 -14.66 -6.66
CA LEU A 124 -16.53 -13.65 -5.92
C LEU A 124 -15.70 -13.19 -4.71
N ARG A 125 -15.65 -11.88 -4.48
CA ARG A 125 -14.99 -11.27 -3.33
C ARG A 125 -15.86 -10.24 -2.67
N ARG A 126 -15.82 -10.22 -1.34
CA ARG A 126 -16.52 -9.26 -0.50
C ARG A 126 -15.52 -8.58 0.42
N VAL A 127 -15.48 -7.26 0.40
CA VAL A 127 -14.60 -6.43 1.22
C VAL A 127 -15.42 -5.27 1.77
N ALA A 128 -15.45 -5.10 3.09
CA ALA A 128 -16.14 -3.99 3.78
C ALA A 128 -17.53 -3.64 3.19
N GLY A 129 -18.33 -4.66 2.86
CA GLY A 129 -19.68 -4.50 2.29
C GLY A 129 -19.76 -4.45 0.77
N SER A 130 -18.67 -4.12 0.07
CA SER A 130 -18.57 -4.16 -1.40
C SER A 130 -18.39 -5.58 -1.93
N VAL A 131 -19.05 -5.92 -3.04
CA VAL A 131 -18.97 -7.25 -3.68
C VAL A 131 -18.51 -7.12 -5.13
N ALA A 132 -17.50 -7.88 -5.51
CA ALA A 132 -16.98 -7.96 -6.87
C ALA A 132 -16.96 -9.40 -7.38
N LEU A 133 -17.37 -9.59 -8.64
CA LEU A 133 -17.34 -10.85 -9.37
C LEU A 133 -16.37 -10.75 -10.54
N GLN A 134 -15.44 -11.69 -10.63
CA GLN A 134 -14.67 -11.95 -11.84
C GLN A 134 -15.27 -13.15 -12.57
N ALA A 135 -15.55 -12.98 -13.86
CA ALA A 135 -16.00 -14.03 -14.78
C ALA A 135 -15.60 -13.67 -16.22
N GLY A 136 -15.05 -14.63 -16.98
CA GLY A 136 -14.67 -14.42 -18.39
C GLY A 136 -13.66 -13.29 -18.59
N GLY A 137 -12.70 -13.11 -17.67
CA GLY A 137 -11.68 -12.05 -17.73
C GLY A 137 -12.19 -10.65 -17.37
N ARG A 138 -13.47 -10.47 -17.09
CA ARG A 138 -14.07 -9.19 -16.68
C ARG A 138 -14.40 -9.20 -15.18
N VAL A 139 -14.25 -8.05 -14.54
CA VAL A 139 -14.67 -7.83 -13.15
C VAL A 139 -15.89 -6.92 -13.12
N ARG A 140 -16.92 -7.28 -12.37
CA ARG A 140 -18.13 -6.47 -12.13
C ARG A 140 -18.35 -6.25 -10.64
N ILE A 141 -18.63 -5.01 -10.25
CA ILE A 141 -19.07 -4.68 -8.89
C ILE A 141 -20.57 -4.91 -8.82
N LEU A 142 -21.01 -5.81 -7.95
CA LEU A 142 -22.42 -6.19 -7.82
C LEU A 142 -23.17 -5.33 -6.81
N ARG A 143 -22.46 -4.84 -5.79
CA ARG A 143 -23.02 -3.99 -4.74
C ARG A 143 -21.96 -2.99 -4.30
N ARG A 144 -22.28 -1.71 -4.44
CA ARG A 144 -21.60 -0.60 -3.76
C ARG A 144 -22.45 -0.25 -2.54
N PRO A 145 -21.88 -0.26 -1.32
CA PRO A 145 -22.61 0.18 -0.13
C PRO A 145 -22.91 1.67 -0.18
#